data_AF-A0A7C6LF98-F1
#
_entry.id   AF-A0A7C6LF98-F1
#
_cell.length_a   1.000
_cell.length_b   1.000
_cell.length_c   1.000
_cell.angle_alpha   90.00
_cell.angle_beta   90.00
_cell.angle_gamma   90.00
#
_symmetry.space_group_name_H-M   'P 1'
#
loop_
_entity.id
_entity.type
_entity.pdbx_description
1 polymer ?
#
loop_
_entity_poly.entity_id
_entity_poly.type
_entity_poly.pdbx_seq_one_letter_code
_entity_poly.pdbx_strand_id
1 'polypeptide(L)'
;MGKFWTRILWAIVIIYFLGMLVIWLMPERLDPEDAWPEERAAVVAQVKAADEALPDVKITKVEAKSNRVVAVFATWVGESAHSLSDREAWNEEARKVAITIGAHYVPENWHVNVALYYKRLPRGLVGVPATVAREAVKNQETP
;
A
#
# COMPACT_ATOMS: atom_id res chain seq x y z
N MET A 1 -37.64 10.06 9.57
CA MET A 1 -36.50 9.18 9.20
C MET A 1 -35.57 9.06 10.40
N GLY A 2 -35.41 7.85 10.94
CA GLY A 2 -34.78 7.63 12.25
C GLY A 2 -33.28 7.95 12.29
N LYS A 3 -32.80 8.43 13.44
CA LYS A 3 -31.39 8.76 13.76
C LYS A 3 -30.38 7.68 13.34
N PHE A 4 -30.82 6.44 13.18
CA PHE A 4 -30.05 5.30 12.69
C PHE A 4 -29.56 5.48 11.24
N TRP A 5 -30.45 5.89 10.33
CA TRP A 5 -30.11 6.11 8.92
C TRP A 5 -29.17 7.31 8.74
N THR A 6 -29.36 8.35 9.55
CA THR A 6 -28.47 9.53 9.57
C THR A 6 -27.05 9.16 10.01
N ARG A 7 -26.90 8.28 11.01
CA ARG A 7 -25.59 7.79 11.47
C ARG A 7 -24.87 6.95 10.41
N ILE A 8 -25.60 6.09 9.71
CA ILE A 8 -25.04 5.28 8.61
C ILE A 8 -24.56 6.18 7.47
N LEU A 9 -25.37 7.18 7.08
CA LEU A 9 -25.00 8.14 6.05
C LEU A 9 -23.72 8.89 6.43
N TRP A 10 -23.63 9.39 7.66
CA TRP A 10 -22.43 10.08 8.15
C TRP A 10 -21.20 9.17 8.21
N ALA A 11 -21.36 7.89 8.57
CA ALA A 11 -20.24 6.94 8.56
C ALA A 11 -19.70 6.72 7.14
N ILE A 12 -20.58 6.61 6.12
CA ILE A 12 -20.17 6.48 4.72
C ILE A 12 -19.44 7.75 4.25
N VAL A 13 -19.98 8.93 4.59
CA VAL A 13 -19.34 10.21 4.26
C VAL A 13 -17.95 10.32 4.88
N ILE A 14 -17.80 9.99 6.15
CA ILE A 14 -16.50 10.01 6.85
C ILE A 14 -15.51 9.04 6.19
N ILE A 15 -15.94 7.82 5.84
CA ILE A 15 -15.09 6.85 5.15
C ILE A 15 -14.66 7.37 3.77
N TYR A 16 -15.58 8.02 3.04
CA TYR A 16 -15.27 8.64 1.75
C TYR A 16 -14.24 9.76 1.89
N PHE A 17 -14.43 10.66 2.85
CA PHE A 17 -13.47 11.73 3.13
C PHE A 17 -12.12 11.20 3.62
N LEU A 18 -12.10 10.16 4.45
CA LEU A 18 -10.84 9.50 4.84
C LEU A 18 -10.15 8.87 3.63
N GLY A 19 -10.90 8.17 2.76
CA GLY A 19 -10.36 7.60 1.53
C GLY A 19 -9.78 8.68 0.61
N MET A 20 -10.48 9.79 0.46
CA MET A 20 -10.04 10.93 -0.34
C MET A 20 -8.81 11.63 0.27
N LEU A 21 -8.77 11.79 1.58
CA LEU A 21 -7.63 12.39 2.30
C LEU A 21 -6.38 11.51 2.17
N VAL A 22 -6.54 10.18 2.23
CA VAL A 22 -5.45 9.22 2.02
C VAL A 22 -4.92 9.29 0.58
N ILE A 23 -5.81 9.47 -0.41
CA ILE A 23 -5.42 9.69 -1.81
C ILE A 23 -4.67 11.02 -1.97
N TRP A 24 -5.13 12.08 -1.30
CA TRP A 24 -4.56 13.43 -1.43
C TRP A 24 -3.21 13.61 -0.71
N LEU A 25 -2.96 12.85 0.37
CA LEU A 25 -1.68 12.86 1.09
C LEU A 25 -0.57 12.06 0.39
N MET A 26 -0.85 11.37 -0.72
CA MET A 26 0.18 10.69 -1.50
C MET A 26 0.85 11.67 -2.45
N PRO A 27 2.19 11.78 -2.45
CA PRO A 27 2.91 12.65 -3.37
C PRO A 27 2.65 12.21 -4.81
N GLU A 28 2.12 13.13 -5.62
CA GLU A 28 2.01 12.97 -7.06
C GLU A 28 3.42 12.81 -7.65
N ARG A 29 3.69 11.64 -8.25
CA ARG A 29 4.81 11.53 -9.19
C ARG A 29 4.35 12.06 -10.54
N LEU A 30 5.11 13.03 -11.05
CA LEU A 30 5.08 13.48 -12.44
C LEU A 30 5.45 12.32 -13.39
N ASP A 31 4.71 12.24 -14.50
CA ASP A 31 4.49 11.13 -15.45
C ASP A 31 5.66 10.21 -15.86
N PRO A 32 5.32 8.94 -16.10
CA PRO A 32 5.54 8.28 -17.39
C PRO A 32 4.18 7.89 -17.99
N GLU A 33 4.06 7.83 -19.34
CA GLU A 33 2.87 7.44 -20.10
C GLU A 33 1.88 6.56 -19.29
N ASP A 34 0.63 7.03 -19.19
CA ASP A 34 -0.45 6.36 -18.48
C ASP A 34 -0.42 4.85 -18.76
N ALA A 35 -0.35 4.04 -17.71
CA ALA A 35 -0.37 2.60 -17.81
C ALA A 35 -1.66 2.15 -18.48
N TRP A 36 -1.51 1.37 -19.55
CA TRP A 36 -2.63 0.77 -20.25
C TRP A 36 -3.42 -0.15 -19.31
N PRO A 37 -4.75 -0.32 -19.50
CA PRO A 37 -5.56 -1.19 -18.65
C PRO A 37 -5.00 -2.61 -18.50
N GLU A 38 -4.42 -3.17 -19.56
CA GLU A 38 -3.79 -4.49 -19.57
C GLU A 38 -2.54 -4.54 -18.69
N GLU A 39 -1.68 -3.51 -18.78
CA GLU A 39 -0.48 -3.38 -17.96
C GLU A 39 -0.85 -3.31 -16.47
N ARG A 40 -1.87 -2.52 -16.13
CA ARG A 40 -2.40 -2.42 -14.77
C ARG A 40 -2.90 -3.77 -14.24
N ALA A 41 -3.62 -4.53 -15.06
CA ALA A 41 -4.14 -5.84 -14.67
C ALA A 41 -2.99 -6.85 -14.43
N ALA A 42 -1.96 -6.82 -15.30
CA ALA A 42 -0.78 -7.66 -15.15
C ALA A 42 -0.01 -7.35 -13.85
N VAL A 43 0.22 -6.07 -13.56
CA VAL A 43 0.89 -5.66 -12.31
C VAL A 43 0.07 -6.04 -11.09
N VAL A 44 -1.25 -5.87 -11.12
CA VAL A 44 -2.12 -6.32 -10.00
C VAL A 44 -2.01 -7.83 -9.78
N ALA A 45 -1.96 -8.62 -10.85
CA ALA A 45 -1.82 -10.07 -10.74
C ALA A 45 -0.45 -10.47 -10.15
N GLN A 46 0.63 -9.81 -10.59
CA GLN A 46 1.98 -10.03 -10.05
C GLN A 46 2.07 -9.68 -8.57
N VAL A 47 1.55 -8.51 -8.17
CA VAL A 47 1.58 -8.07 -6.77
C VAL A 47 0.73 -8.95 -5.87
N LYS A 48 -0.35 -9.55 -6.37
CA LYS A 48 -1.10 -10.56 -5.60
C LYS A 48 -0.29 -11.81 -5.30
N ALA A 49 0.65 -12.20 -6.16
CA ALA A 49 1.55 -13.32 -5.89
C ALA A 49 2.54 -13.01 -4.75
N ALA A 50 2.74 -11.73 -4.41
CA ALA A 50 3.56 -11.34 -3.26
C ALA A 50 2.95 -11.73 -1.90
N ASP A 51 1.65 -12.09 -1.84
CA ASP A 51 1.00 -12.52 -0.60
C ASP A 51 1.68 -13.77 -0.01
N GLU A 52 2.22 -14.65 -0.85
CA GLU A 52 2.95 -15.85 -0.41
C GLU A 52 4.35 -15.54 0.14
N ALA A 53 4.93 -14.40 -0.24
CA ALA A 53 6.29 -14.00 0.17
C ALA A 53 6.31 -13.17 1.47
N LEU A 54 5.15 -12.77 1.99
CA LEU A 54 5.02 -11.90 3.16
C LEU A 54 4.41 -12.68 4.33
N PRO A 55 5.21 -13.22 5.26
CA PRO A 55 4.71 -14.10 6.33
C PRO A 55 3.83 -13.37 7.35
N ASP A 56 4.11 -12.09 7.64
CA ASP A 56 3.46 -11.32 8.70
C ASP A 56 2.31 -10.43 8.21
N VAL A 57 2.02 -10.43 6.91
CA VAL A 57 1.08 -9.49 6.31
C VAL A 57 0.24 -10.19 5.26
N LYS A 58 -1.08 -9.98 5.32
CA LYS A 58 -2.03 -10.45 4.33
C LYS A 58 -2.47 -9.31 3.42
N ILE A 59 -2.28 -9.45 2.12
CA ILE A 59 -2.75 -8.51 1.11
C ILE A 59 -4.27 -8.66 0.95
N THR A 60 -5.00 -7.58 1.25
CA THR A 60 -6.47 -7.55 1.19
C THR A 60 -6.99 -6.96 -0.11
N LYS A 61 -6.27 -5.97 -0.66
CA LYS A 61 -6.65 -5.27 -1.88
C LYS A 61 -5.41 -4.75 -2.58
N VAL A 62 -5.42 -4.83 -3.91
CA VAL A 62 -4.39 -4.24 -4.77
C VAL A 62 -5.11 -3.46 -5.86
N GLU A 63 -4.69 -2.21 -6.07
CA GLU A 63 -5.19 -1.36 -7.15
C GLU A 63 -4.02 -0.75 -7.90
N ALA A 64 -3.96 -0.95 -9.21
CA ALA A 64 -3.06 -0.21 -10.09
C ALA A 64 -3.79 1.02 -10.67
N LYS A 65 -3.14 2.18 -10.60
CA LYS A 65 -3.60 3.46 -11.15
C LYS A 65 -2.95 3.73 -12.51
N SER A 66 -3.48 4.67 -13.28
CA SER A 66 -2.94 4.99 -14.61
C SER A 66 -1.57 5.67 -14.52
N ASN A 67 -1.32 6.47 -13.49
CA ASN A 67 -0.03 7.10 -13.20
C ASN A 67 1.06 6.15 -12.66
N ARG A 68 1.00 4.85 -13.01
CA ARG A 68 1.94 3.80 -12.58
C ARG A 68 2.12 3.69 -11.06
N VAL A 69 1.06 3.95 -10.32
CA VAL A 69 1.02 3.74 -8.86
C VAL A 69 0.26 2.45 -8.57
N VAL A 70 0.86 1.57 -7.78
CA VAL A 70 0.17 0.42 -7.18
C VAL A 70 -0.14 0.75 -5.72
N ALA A 71 -1.43 0.80 -5.38
CA ALA A 71 -1.89 0.88 -4.00
C ALA A 71 -2.13 -0.55 -3.46
N VAL A 72 -1.41 -0.90 -2.41
CA VAL A 72 -1.49 -2.19 -1.71
C VAL A 72 -2.07 -1.95 -0.33
N PHE A 73 -3.21 -2.59 -0.06
CA PHE A 73 -3.85 -2.58 1.24
C PHE A 73 -3.55 -3.91 1.91
N ALA A 74 -2.76 -3.84 2.97
CA ALA A 74 -2.23 -5.02 3.63
C ALA A 74 -2.70 -5.02 5.09
N THR A 75 -3.04 -6.19 5.64
CA THR A 75 -3.41 -6.35 7.05
C THR A 75 -2.30 -7.10 7.77
N TRP A 76 -1.80 -6.53 8.86
CA TRP A 76 -0.84 -7.19 9.74
C TRP A 76 -1.47 -8.42 10.41
N VAL A 77 -0.82 -9.56 10.25
CA VAL A 77 -1.17 -10.86 10.85
C VAL A 77 -0.04 -11.48 11.67
N GLY A 78 1.15 -10.85 11.71
CA GLY A 78 2.28 -11.31 12.49
C GLY A 78 2.01 -11.37 14.01
N GLU A 79 2.69 -12.28 14.69
CA GLU A 79 2.44 -12.63 16.10
C GLU A 79 2.65 -11.46 17.07
N SER A 80 3.70 -10.65 16.84
CA SER A 80 4.03 -9.50 17.68
C SER A 80 3.64 -8.19 16.99
N ALA A 81 2.48 -7.64 17.36
CA ALA A 81 2.08 -6.31 16.90
C ALA A 81 2.88 -5.22 17.63
N HIS A 82 3.33 -4.22 16.88
CA HIS A 82 3.92 -3.00 17.44
C HIS A 82 2.92 -2.23 18.30
N SER A 83 3.43 -1.35 19.16
CA SER A 83 2.58 -0.45 19.94
C SER A 83 1.67 0.37 19.01
N LEU A 84 0.41 0.55 19.40
CA LEU A 84 -0.57 1.27 18.57
C LEU A 84 -0.19 2.74 18.31
N SER A 85 0.63 3.33 19.18
CA SER A 85 1.11 4.71 19.07
C SER A 85 2.42 4.85 18.32
N ASP A 86 3.15 3.75 18.10
CA ASP A 86 4.46 3.76 17.46
C ASP A 86 4.33 3.78 15.93
N ARG A 87 4.05 4.96 15.40
CA ARG A 87 3.89 5.17 13.96
C ARG A 87 5.16 4.85 13.18
N GLU A 88 6.33 5.03 13.78
CA GLU A 88 7.60 4.79 13.11
C GLU A 88 7.80 3.30 12.86
N ALA A 89 7.57 2.47 13.88
CA ALA A 89 7.60 1.01 13.72
C ALA A 89 6.58 0.52 12.69
N TRP A 90 5.35 1.03 12.70
CA TRP A 90 4.33 0.67 11.70
C TRP A 90 4.69 1.10 10.28
N ASN A 91 5.28 2.28 10.13
CA ASN A 91 5.76 2.75 8.83
C ASN A 91 6.96 1.93 8.36
N GLU A 92 7.83 1.48 9.26
CA GLU A 92 8.96 0.63 8.90
C GLU A 92 8.50 -0.75 8.39
N GLU A 93 7.49 -1.35 9.03
CA GLU A 93 6.89 -2.59 8.51
C GLU A 93 6.21 -2.37 7.14
N ALA A 94 5.46 -1.27 6.99
CA ALA A 94 4.88 -0.91 5.70
C ALA A 94 5.96 -0.68 4.62
N ARG A 95 7.11 -0.11 5.01
CA ARG A 95 8.26 0.10 4.13
C ARG A 95 8.87 -1.23 3.70
N LYS A 96 9.06 -2.19 4.61
CA LYS A 96 9.56 -3.53 4.25
C LYS A 96 8.66 -4.20 3.21
N VAL A 97 7.35 -4.16 3.42
CA VAL A 97 6.36 -4.66 2.44
C VAL A 97 6.49 -3.92 1.11
N ALA A 98 6.57 -2.60 1.14
CA ALA A 98 6.69 -1.79 -0.08
C ALA A 98 7.99 -2.08 -0.85
N ILE A 99 9.10 -2.31 -0.15
CA ILE A 99 10.39 -2.69 -0.74
C ILE A 99 10.30 -4.08 -1.37
N THR A 100 9.79 -5.08 -0.65
CA THR A 100 9.65 -6.45 -1.19
C THR A 100 8.78 -6.45 -2.45
N ILE A 101 7.63 -5.77 -2.41
CA ILE A 101 6.73 -5.68 -3.57
C ILE A 101 7.38 -4.90 -4.71
N GLY A 102 7.98 -3.74 -4.42
CA GLY A 102 8.59 -2.86 -5.41
C GLY A 102 9.81 -3.46 -6.09
N ALA A 103 10.60 -4.25 -5.37
CA ALA A 103 11.82 -4.86 -5.89
C ALA A 103 11.51 -6.07 -6.78
N HIS A 104 10.56 -6.92 -6.39
CA HIS A 104 10.38 -8.24 -7.00
C HIS A 104 9.11 -8.39 -7.86
N TYR A 105 8.08 -7.58 -7.64
CA TYR A 105 6.75 -7.82 -8.20
C TYR A 105 6.20 -6.65 -9.03
N VAL A 106 6.97 -5.57 -9.19
CA VAL A 106 6.52 -4.34 -9.85
C VAL A 106 7.61 -3.82 -10.81
N PRO A 107 7.25 -3.33 -12.02
CA PRO A 107 8.22 -2.78 -12.96
C PRO A 107 8.92 -1.50 -12.43
N GLU A 108 10.12 -1.19 -12.91
CA GLU A 108 10.98 -0.11 -12.38
C GLU A 108 10.34 1.27 -12.41
N ASN A 109 9.56 1.56 -13.45
CA ASN A 109 8.93 2.87 -13.64
C ASN A 109 7.63 3.06 -12.83
N TRP A 110 7.35 2.17 -11.87
CA TRP A 110 6.17 2.25 -11.01
C TRP A 110 6.51 2.68 -9.58
N HIS A 111 5.47 3.08 -8.85
CA HIS A 111 5.51 3.41 -7.43
C HIS A 111 4.62 2.46 -6.64
N VAL A 112 5.08 1.96 -5.50
CA VAL A 112 4.31 1.10 -4.60
C VAL A 112 3.91 1.87 -3.35
N ASN A 113 2.62 2.04 -3.14
CA ASN A 113 2.04 2.66 -1.96
C ASN A 113 1.40 1.59 -1.08
N VAL A 114 1.90 1.41 0.13
CA VAL A 114 1.41 0.42 1.08
C VAL A 114 0.67 1.13 2.20
N ALA A 115 -0.59 0.73 2.39
CA ALA A 115 -1.37 1.03 3.58
C ALA A 115 -1.45 -0.24 4.44
N LEU A 116 -0.77 -0.22 5.58
CA LEU A 116 -0.73 -1.33 6.53
C LEU A 116 -1.77 -1.14 7.63
N TYR A 117 -2.72 -2.06 7.70
CA TYR A 117 -3.80 -2.07 8.66
C TYR A 117 -3.47 -3.00 9.82
N TYR A 118 -3.84 -2.58 11.02
CA TYR A 118 -3.95 -3.48 12.17
C TYR A 118 -5.36 -3.37 12.73
N LYS A 119 -6.03 -4.52 12.84
CA LYS A 119 -7.47 -4.63 13.13
C LYS A 119 -8.32 -3.96 12.03
N ARG A 120 -8.75 -2.71 12.23
CA ARG A 120 -9.64 -1.97 11.32
C ARG A 120 -9.11 -0.59 10.93
N LEU A 121 -7.94 -0.19 11.43
CA LEU A 121 -7.41 1.14 11.22
C LEU A 121 -6.05 1.07 10.52
N PRO A 122 -5.78 1.99 9.58
CA PRO A 122 -4.46 2.13 8.99
C PRO A 122 -3.49 2.58 10.09
N ARG A 123 -2.33 1.92 10.14
CA ARG A 123 -1.27 2.18 11.13
C ARG A 123 0.02 2.63 10.47
N GLY A 124 0.39 1.96 9.37
CA GLY A 124 1.54 2.33 8.55
C GLY A 124 1.11 2.81 7.18
N LEU A 125 1.76 3.86 6.68
CA LEU A 125 1.57 4.35 5.31
C LEU A 125 2.91 4.75 4.73
N VAL A 126 3.32 4.09 3.65
CA VAL A 126 4.58 4.39 2.96
C VAL A 126 4.39 4.27 1.46
N GLY A 127 5.00 5.20 0.72
CA GLY A 127 5.22 5.09 -0.72
C GLY A 127 6.70 4.85 -1.00
N VAL A 128 7.01 3.81 -1.78
CA VAL A 128 8.37 3.53 -2.25
C VAL A 128 8.38 3.39 -3.77
N PRO A 129 9.27 4.13 -4.46
CA PRO A 129 9.58 3.88 -5.86
C PRO A 129 10.12 2.48 -6.10
N ALA A 130 9.71 1.80 -7.17
CA ALA A 130 10.24 0.48 -7.49
C ALA A 130 11.76 0.50 -7.77
N THR A 131 12.30 1.60 -8.29
CA THR A 131 13.76 1.80 -8.43
C THR A 131 14.47 1.82 -7.09
N VAL A 132 13.97 2.63 -6.14
CA VAL A 132 14.54 2.74 -4.79
C VAL A 132 14.42 1.42 -4.03
N ALA A 133 13.32 0.68 -4.22
CA ALA A 133 13.16 -0.64 -3.63
C ALA A 133 14.22 -1.63 -4.12
N ARG A 134 14.50 -1.67 -5.44
CA ARG A 134 15.57 -2.51 -6.01
C ARG A 134 16.96 -2.11 -5.50
N GLU A 135 17.24 -0.82 -5.41
CA GLU A 135 18.50 -0.32 -4.85
C GLU A 135 18.67 -0.72 -3.39
N ALA A 136 17.60 -0.65 -2.59
CA ALA A 136 17.62 -1.06 -1.19
C ALA A 136 17.97 -2.55 -1.02
N VAL A 137 17.40 -3.43 -1.86
CA VAL A 137 17.74 -4.87 -1.85
C VAL A 137 19.18 -5.08 -2.30
N LYS A 138 19.63 -4.42 -3.38
CA LYS A 138 21.01 -4.54 -3.89
C LYS A 138 22.07 -4.11 -2.86
N ASN A 139 21.78 -3.05 -2.10
CA ASN A 139 22.68 -2.57 -1.05
C ASN A 139 22.74 -3.51 0.17
N GLN A 140 21.73 -4.35 0.39
CA GLN A 140 21.76 -5.39 1.43
C GLN A 140 22.55 -6.63 0.99
N GLU A 141 22.73 -6.84 -0.32
CA GLU A 141 23.50 -7.96 -0.88
C GLU A 141 25.00 -7.66 -1.02
N THR A 142 25.42 -6.40 -0.83
CA THR A 142 26.83 -5.99 -0.98
C THR A 142 27.40 -5.58 0.39
N PRO A 143 28.23 -6.41 1.06
CA PRO A 143 28.83 -6.11 2.36
C PRO A 143 29.96 -5.08 2.29
#